data_AF-A0A950KER5-F1
#
_entry.id   AF-A0A950KER5-F1
#
_cell.length_a   1.000
_cell.length_b   1.000
_cell.length_c   1.000
_cell.angle_alpha   90.00
_cell.angle_beta   90.00
_cell.angle_gamma   90.00
#
_symmetry.space_group_name_H-M   'P 1'
#
loop_
_entity.id
_entity.type
_entity.pdbx_description
1 polymer ?
#
loop_
_entity_poly.entity_id
_entity_poly.type
_entity_poly.pdbx_seq_one_letter_code
_entity_poly.pdbx_strand_id
1 'polypeptide(L)'
;MIRSALLLFAGVVAAACFACTPSPPELSAGGPATGSPPPDCDQVSGALRSGPGGTLASRVAPLSHTFDVRALATCDPSPCNDPTTNPQPAAVPNTDSYAADIKAAYDIAPPFFRAQLCSLSNIFIVDSDSSHNSPLSWGVRKRSDQKKFIGLSVDNWRGGPLSQSTPLATYEMQLLDRLLQVNGLPSGSSKYLYTTFAATPDTRSLAILDILAHEMGHIVWWDQNVAQGCTKSPAYSPQHFQQLSWSVLGNTARFHDFGMQNGGHLGPSLSTLVYNFTHPLPNTSPTTTLGYIYNGDPTYQEVSASVFATVAQDEDFIETFKYLVLTRAGLQHFNVAIGQNSPIDVVANLNASTLSNRLARKGQWIQDCVIGNQ
;
A
#
# COMPACT_ATOMS: atom_id res chain seq x y z
N MET A 1 -46.19 21.53 1.79
CA MET A 1 -45.11 22.25 1.07
C MET A 1 -44.02 22.82 1.99
N ILE A 2 -44.27 23.09 3.28
CA ILE A 2 -43.26 23.64 4.22
C ILE A 2 -42.12 22.65 4.58
N ARG A 3 -42.38 21.34 4.60
CA ARG A 3 -41.38 20.31 4.97
C ARG A 3 -40.27 20.12 3.95
N SER A 4 -40.55 20.33 2.66
CA SER A 4 -39.56 20.20 1.58
C SER A 4 -38.59 21.37 1.53
N ALA A 5 -39.02 22.57 1.94
CA ALA A 5 -38.16 23.76 2.00
C ALA A 5 -37.12 23.66 3.14
N LEU A 6 -37.49 23.08 4.28
CA LEU A 6 -36.59 22.89 5.42
C LEU A 6 -35.44 21.91 5.12
N LEU A 7 -35.72 20.83 4.39
CA LEU A 7 -34.69 19.86 3.98
C LEU A 7 -33.72 20.47 2.96
N LEU A 8 -34.23 21.29 2.03
CA LEU A 8 -33.40 21.98 1.05
C LEU A 8 -32.48 23.03 1.69
N PHE A 9 -32.98 23.76 2.70
CA PHE A 9 -32.21 24.76 3.43
C PHE A 9 -31.14 24.13 4.33
N ALA A 10 -31.45 23.02 5.01
CA ALA A 10 -30.48 22.27 5.79
C ALA A 10 -29.35 21.69 4.92
N GLY A 11 -29.68 21.22 3.71
CA GLY A 11 -28.68 20.75 2.74
C GLY A 11 -27.74 21.86 2.24
N VAL A 12 -28.26 23.06 1.96
CA VAL A 12 -27.46 24.21 1.50
C VAL A 12 -26.56 24.75 2.62
N VAL A 13 -27.05 24.82 3.86
CA VAL A 13 -26.24 25.26 5.01
C VAL A 13 -25.14 24.25 5.34
N ALA A 14 -25.45 22.93 5.29
CA ALA A 14 -24.43 21.90 5.45
C ALA A 14 -23.34 22.02 4.35
N ALA A 15 -23.74 22.16 3.08
CA ALA A 15 -22.78 22.30 1.98
C ALA A 15 -21.92 23.57 2.08
N ALA A 16 -22.47 24.69 2.56
CA ALA A 16 -21.73 25.93 2.76
C ALA A 16 -20.74 25.87 3.95
N CYS A 17 -21.02 25.05 4.97
CA CYS A 17 -20.11 24.87 6.10
C CYS A 17 -18.88 23.99 5.79
N PHE A 18 -18.92 23.16 4.74
CA PHE A 18 -17.77 22.35 4.30
C PHE A 18 -16.93 23.01 3.19
N ALA A 19 -17.36 24.14 2.63
CA ALA A 19 -16.65 24.83 1.55
C ALA A 19 -15.50 25.75 2.02
N CYS A 20 -15.31 25.91 3.34
CA CYS A 20 -14.33 26.82 3.93
C CYS A 20 -13.41 26.16 4.97
N THR A 21 -13.16 24.86 4.87
CA THR A 21 -12.04 24.30 5.64
C THR A 21 -10.75 24.91 5.09
N PRO A 22 -9.91 25.55 5.92
CA PRO A 22 -8.59 25.98 5.48
C PRO A 22 -7.89 24.75 4.89
N SER A 23 -7.22 24.91 3.75
CA SER A 23 -6.38 23.87 3.17
C SER A 23 -5.57 23.24 4.31
N PRO A 24 -5.48 21.91 4.40
CA PRO A 24 -4.65 21.25 5.41
C PRO A 24 -3.33 22.00 5.45
N PRO A 25 -2.83 22.42 6.63
CA PRO A 25 -1.55 23.10 6.69
C PRO A 25 -0.60 22.24 5.88
N GLU A 26 -0.02 22.81 4.81
CA GLU A 26 1.08 22.16 4.11
C GLU A 26 1.99 21.72 5.23
N LEU A 27 2.19 20.40 5.37
CA LEU A 27 3.18 19.86 6.27
C LEU A 27 4.46 20.55 5.86
N SER A 28 4.78 21.63 6.59
CA SER A 28 5.89 22.49 6.29
C SER A 28 7.08 21.58 6.46
N ALA A 29 7.57 21.08 5.32
CA ALA A 29 8.82 20.40 5.21
C ALA A 29 9.86 21.45 5.61
N GLY A 30 10.06 21.61 6.92
CA GLY A 30 11.05 22.50 7.48
C GLY A 30 12.39 22.10 6.89
N GLY A 31 12.87 22.90 5.94
CA GLY A 31 14.07 22.61 5.15
C GLY A 31 15.37 22.66 5.96
N PRO A 32 16.56 22.66 5.32
CA PRO A 32 16.82 22.54 3.88
C PRO A 32 17.63 21.27 3.54
N ALA A 33 17.25 20.59 2.47
CA ALA A 33 18.24 20.02 1.56
C ALA A 33 17.99 20.68 0.22
N THR A 34 18.87 21.61 -0.17
CA THR A 34 18.94 22.20 -1.52
C THR A 34 19.41 21.17 -2.57
N GLY A 35 19.17 19.88 -2.31
CA GLY A 35 19.38 18.82 -3.28
C GLY A 35 18.53 19.11 -4.50
N SER A 36 19.15 19.05 -5.68
CA SER A 36 18.36 19.07 -6.91
C SER A 36 17.31 17.96 -6.82
N PRO A 37 16.05 18.23 -7.23
CA PRO A 37 15.01 17.21 -7.19
C PRO A 37 15.54 15.95 -7.90
N PRO A 38 15.33 14.76 -7.31
CA PRO A 38 15.85 13.54 -7.89
C PRO A 38 15.37 13.40 -9.34
N PRO A 39 16.22 12.87 -10.24
CA PRO A 39 15.93 12.85 -11.67
C PRO A 39 14.62 12.11 -11.95
N ASP A 40 13.68 12.82 -12.55
CA ASP A 40 12.41 12.30 -13.06
C ASP A 40 12.66 11.67 -14.44
N CYS A 41 12.34 10.38 -14.59
CA CYS A 41 12.57 9.62 -15.81
C CYS A 41 11.67 10.03 -16.97
N ASP A 42 10.59 10.79 -16.73
CA ASP A 42 9.75 11.37 -17.78
C ASP A 42 10.24 12.76 -18.23
N GLN A 43 11.16 13.39 -17.50
CA GLN A 43 11.76 14.70 -17.85
C GLN A 43 13.00 14.57 -18.75
N VAL A 44 13.50 13.37 -19.01
CA VAL A 44 14.68 13.13 -19.87
C VAL A 44 14.30 13.26 -21.35
N SER A 45 14.19 14.50 -21.81
CA SER A 45 13.97 14.86 -23.21
C SER A 45 15.31 14.88 -23.98
N GLY A 46 15.77 13.73 -24.45
CA GLY A 46 16.99 13.62 -25.25
C GLY A 46 17.20 12.21 -25.82
N ALA A 47 17.87 12.09 -26.96
CA ALA A 47 17.87 10.93 -27.87
C ALA A 47 18.56 9.63 -27.39
N LEU A 48 18.67 9.39 -26.08
CA LEU A 48 19.25 8.18 -25.49
C LEU A 48 18.15 7.31 -24.84
N ARG A 49 17.20 6.84 -25.66
CA ARG A 49 16.01 6.06 -25.23
C ARG A 49 16.23 4.55 -25.04
N SER A 50 17.45 4.05 -25.19
CA SER A 50 17.77 2.61 -25.11
C SER A 50 18.64 2.22 -23.90
N GLY A 51 18.83 3.13 -22.93
CA GLY A 51 19.42 2.84 -21.63
C GLY A 51 18.40 3.03 -20.48
N PRO A 52 18.82 2.94 -19.20
CA PRO A 52 18.02 3.21 -17.99
C PRO A 52 17.33 4.59 -17.89
N GLY A 53 17.22 5.35 -18.99
CA GLY A 53 16.63 6.68 -19.10
C GLY A 53 15.36 6.74 -19.97
N GLY A 54 14.66 5.63 -20.19
CA GLY A 54 13.33 5.62 -20.79
C GLY A 54 12.23 6.07 -19.79
N THR A 55 11.10 6.55 -20.33
CA THR A 55 9.89 6.91 -19.56
C THR A 55 9.39 5.72 -18.76
N LEU A 56 8.63 5.95 -17.68
CA LEU A 56 8.11 4.83 -16.87
C LEU A 56 7.27 3.87 -17.72
N ALA A 57 6.44 4.41 -18.62
CA ALA A 57 5.60 3.64 -19.53
C ALA A 57 6.43 2.69 -20.43
N SER A 58 7.63 3.09 -20.84
CA SER A 58 8.52 2.24 -21.66
C SER A 58 9.10 1.03 -20.92
N ARG A 59 8.96 0.99 -19.59
CA ARG A 59 9.41 -0.12 -18.74
C ARG A 59 8.31 -1.15 -18.46
N VAL A 60 7.09 -0.89 -18.92
CA VAL A 60 5.94 -1.79 -18.77
C VAL A 60 6.04 -2.90 -19.82
N ALA A 61 6.09 -4.16 -19.39
CA ALA A 61 6.23 -5.31 -20.28
C ALA A 61 5.31 -6.48 -19.85
N PRO A 62 4.83 -7.32 -20.77
CA PRO A 62 4.09 -8.52 -20.41
C PRO A 62 5.01 -9.59 -19.82
N LEU A 63 4.51 -10.39 -18.88
CA LEU A 63 5.23 -11.52 -18.29
C LEU A 63 4.30 -12.73 -18.08
N SER A 64 4.79 -13.92 -18.41
CA SER A 64 4.08 -15.19 -18.19
C SER A 64 3.77 -15.42 -16.72
N HIS A 65 2.56 -15.92 -16.43
CA HIS A 65 2.19 -16.41 -15.09
C HIS A 65 3.07 -17.57 -14.63
N THR A 66 3.72 -18.29 -15.55
CA THR A 66 4.66 -19.38 -15.22
C THR A 66 6.02 -18.87 -14.73
N PHE A 67 6.24 -17.55 -14.69
CA PHE A 67 7.47 -16.98 -14.18
C PHE A 67 7.59 -17.16 -12.65
N ASP A 68 8.60 -17.89 -12.21
CA ASP A 68 8.86 -18.11 -10.79
C ASP A 68 9.57 -16.91 -10.14
N VAL A 69 8.76 -15.97 -9.63
CA VAL A 69 9.24 -14.81 -8.88
C VAL A 69 9.97 -15.19 -7.59
N ARG A 70 9.62 -16.31 -6.95
CA ARG A 70 10.26 -16.76 -5.71
C ARG A 70 11.69 -17.23 -6.00
N ALA A 71 11.90 -17.93 -7.12
CA ALA A 71 13.25 -18.25 -7.60
C ALA A 71 14.05 -16.98 -7.89
N LEU A 72 13.46 -15.96 -8.51
CA LEU A 72 14.13 -14.67 -8.75
C LEU A 72 14.54 -13.98 -7.43
N ALA A 73 13.65 -13.94 -6.44
CA ALA A 73 13.87 -13.25 -5.16
C ALA A 73 14.93 -13.94 -4.28
N THR A 74 15.07 -15.26 -4.41
CA THR A 74 15.97 -16.07 -3.58
C THR A 74 17.31 -16.41 -4.25
N CYS A 75 17.42 -16.24 -5.57
CA CYS A 75 18.62 -16.60 -6.32
C CYS A 75 19.88 -15.84 -5.88
N ASP A 76 20.89 -16.58 -5.41
CA ASP A 76 22.24 -16.10 -5.09
C ASP A 76 23.23 -17.30 -4.94
N PRO A 77 24.31 -17.45 -5.75
CA PRO A 77 24.68 -16.72 -6.97
C PRO A 77 24.15 -17.36 -8.28
N SER A 78 24.38 -16.67 -9.41
CA SER A 78 23.96 -16.91 -10.80
C SER A 78 24.08 -18.36 -11.36
N PRO A 79 23.26 -18.75 -12.38
CA PRO A 79 22.36 -17.88 -13.16
C PRO A 79 20.91 -17.87 -12.68
N CYS A 80 20.40 -16.68 -12.38
CA CYS A 80 18.97 -16.45 -12.10
C CYS A 80 18.19 -16.32 -13.40
N ASN A 81 16.94 -16.80 -13.42
CA ASN A 81 16.03 -16.55 -14.53
C ASN A 81 15.58 -15.08 -14.53
N ASP A 82 16.39 -14.20 -15.11
CA ASP A 82 16.11 -12.76 -15.18
C ASP A 82 15.10 -12.47 -16.30
N PRO A 83 13.93 -11.89 -15.99
CA PRO A 83 12.86 -11.66 -16.97
C PRO A 83 13.24 -10.63 -18.04
N THR A 84 14.31 -9.86 -17.84
CA THR A 84 14.82 -8.88 -18.83
C THR A 84 15.72 -9.50 -19.89
N THR A 85 16.40 -10.61 -19.56
CA THR A 85 17.29 -11.32 -20.50
C THR A 85 16.69 -12.60 -21.04
N ASN A 86 15.76 -13.20 -20.29
CA ASN A 86 14.99 -14.37 -20.71
C ASN A 86 13.50 -14.05 -20.60
N PRO A 87 12.98 -13.11 -21.42
CA PRO A 87 11.57 -12.76 -21.37
C PRO A 87 10.75 -14.01 -21.61
N GLN A 88 9.81 -14.27 -20.70
CA GLN A 88 8.76 -15.26 -20.89
C GLN A 88 7.54 -14.51 -21.42
N PRO A 89 7.42 -14.30 -22.74
CA PRO A 89 6.39 -13.44 -23.30
C PRO A 89 5.02 -14.00 -22.96
N ALA A 90 4.17 -13.17 -22.35
CA ALA A 90 2.77 -13.47 -22.15
C ALA A 90 1.91 -12.86 -23.25
N ALA A 91 0.79 -13.51 -23.55
CA ALA A 91 -0.28 -12.96 -24.37
C ALA A 91 -1.16 -12.01 -23.53
N VAL A 92 -0.57 -10.92 -23.03
CA VAL A 92 -1.30 -9.89 -22.31
C VAL A 92 -1.88 -8.90 -23.33
N PRO A 93 -3.21 -8.83 -23.53
CA PRO A 93 -3.83 -7.85 -24.39
C PRO A 93 -3.73 -6.47 -23.74
N ASN A 94 -3.75 -5.43 -24.58
CA ASN A 94 -3.91 -4.04 -24.16
C ASN A 94 -2.81 -3.51 -23.21
N THR A 95 -1.57 -4.00 -23.33
CA THR A 95 -0.43 -3.50 -22.53
C THR A 95 -0.30 -1.97 -22.58
N ASP A 96 -0.60 -1.34 -23.72
CA ASP A 96 -0.59 0.13 -23.86
C ASP A 96 -1.57 0.82 -22.91
N SER A 97 -2.77 0.25 -22.72
CA SER A 97 -3.77 0.80 -21.79
C SER A 97 -3.33 0.66 -20.33
N TYR A 98 -2.65 -0.43 -19.99
CA TYR A 98 -2.11 -0.66 -18.65
C TYR A 98 -0.93 0.28 -18.37
N ALA A 99 -0.08 0.52 -19.37
CA ALA A 99 0.99 1.50 -19.28
C ALA A 99 0.45 2.93 -19.11
N ALA A 100 -0.63 3.29 -19.80
CA ALA A 100 -1.29 4.59 -19.64
C ALA A 100 -1.86 4.78 -18.23
N ASP A 101 -2.48 3.74 -17.67
CA ASP A 101 -3.00 3.71 -16.31
C ASP A 101 -1.88 3.85 -15.25
N ILE A 102 -0.77 3.13 -15.41
CA ILE A 102 0.43 3.23 -14.57
C ILE A 102 1.04 4.64 -14.67
N LYS A 103 1.08 5.21 -15.89
CA LYS A 103 1.55 6.57 -16.12
C LYS A 103 0.67 7.60 -15.39
N ALA A 104 -0.65 7.44 -15.41
CA ALA A 104 -1.56 8.32 -14.66
C ALA A 104 -1.34 8.23 -13.14
N ALA A 105 -1.01 7.04 -12.62
CA ALA A 105 -0.64 6.87 -11.21
C ALA A 105 0.72 7.52 -10.89
N TYR A 106 1.70 7.41 -11.79
CA TYR A 106 2.99 8.09 -11.68
C TYR A 106 2.86 9.62 -11.67
N ASP A 107 1.97 10.17 -12.49
CA ASP A 107 1.79 11.62 -12.62
C ASP A 107 1.26 12.28 -11.34
N ILE A 108 0.49 11.54 -10.52
CA ILE A 108 0.02 12.01 -9.21
C ILE A 108 0.98 11.65 -8.06
N ALA A 109 2.01 10.83 -8.31
CA ALA A 109 2.91 10.37 -7.27
C ALA A 109 3.82 11.50 -6.75
N PRO A 110 4.13 11.50 -5.44
CA PRO A 110 5.04 12.49 -4.88
C PRO A 110 6.47 12.32 -5.45
N PRO A 111 7.28 13.40 -5.52
CA PRO A 111 8.58 13.36 -6.19
C PRO A 111 9.54 12.26 -5.71
N PHE A 112 9.62 12.01 -4.40
CA PHE A 112 10.47 10.94 -3.87
C PHE A 112 10.04 9.55 -4.37
N PHE A 113 8.74 9.32 -4.49
CA PHE A 113 8.20 8.05 -4.95
C PHE A 113 8.39 7.89 -6.47
N ARG A 114 8.24 8.97 -7.23
CA ARG A 114 8.59 8.99 -8.66
C ARG A 114 10.05 8.59 -8.89
N ALA A 115 10.98 9.09 -8.07
CA ALA A 115 12.39 8.70 -8.14
C ALA A 115 12.60 7.20 -7.87
N GLN A 116 11.88 6.64 -6.89
CA GLN A 116 11.91 5.21 -6.60
C GLN A 116 11.36 4.38 -7.77
N LEU A 117 10.22 4.77 -8.36
CA LEU A 117 9.66 4.13 -9.55
C LEU A 117 10.62 4.20 -10.75
N CYS A 118 11.32 5.33 -10.93
CA CYS A 118 12.35 5.47 -11.95
C CYS A 118 13.60 4.59 -11.70
N SER A 119 13.77 4.05 -10.49
CA SER A 119 14.84 3.08 -10.19
C SER A 119 14.49 1.63 -10.56
N LEU A 120 13.22 1.36 -10.93
CA LEU A 120 12.79 0.03 -11.37
C LEU A 120 13.43 -0.33 -12.71
N SER A 121 13.88 -1.57 -12.85
CA SER A 121 14.30 -2.09 -14.15
C SER A 121 13.08 -2.28 -15.06
N ASN A 122 12.02 -2.92 -14.56
CA ASN A 122 10.77 -3.14 -15.28
C ASN A 122 9.57 -3.18 -14.34
N ILE A 123 8.40 -2.85 -14.90
CA ILE A 123 7.08 -3.18 -14.35
C ILE A 123 6.48 -4.23 -15.28
N PHE A 124 6.13 -5.39 -14.74
CA PHE A 124 5.57 -6.49 -15.51
C PHE A 124 4.06 -6.54 -15.34
N ILE A 125 3.33 -6.70 -16.44
CA ILE A 125 1.93 -7.12 -16.40
C ILE A 125 1.92 -8.64 -16.49
N VAL A 126 1.55 -9.29 -15.40
CA VAL A 126 1.56 -10.75 -15.27
C VAL A 126 0.21 -11.27 -15.73
N ASP A 127 0.20 -12.20 -16.70
CA ASP A 127 -1.04 -12.86 -17.10
C ASP A 127 -1.64 -13.63 -15.92
N SER A 128 -2.94 -13.90 -15.95
CA SER A 128 -3.56 -14.69 -14.89
C SER A 128 -3.42 -16.18 -15.17
N ASP A 129 -3.03 -16.94 -14.14
CA ASP A 129 -3.24 -18.38 -14.15
C ASP A 129 -4.63 -18.68 -13.59
N SER A 130 -5.26 -19.74 -14.08
CA SER A 130 -6.48 -20.26 -13.45
C SER A 130 -6.17 -21.00 -12.14
N SER A 131 -4.90 -21.26 -11.84
CA SER A 131 -4.45 -22.08 -10.71
C SER A 131 -4.31 -21.34 -9.37
N HIS A 132 -4.41 -20.01 -9.34
CA HIS A 132 -4.29 -19.16 -8.13
C HIS A 132 -2.95 -19.30 -7.38
N ASN A 133 -1.96 -19.99 -7.96
CA ASN A 133 -0.68 -20.29 -7.30
C ASN A 133 0.35 -19.18 -7.52
N SER A 134 0.06 -18.24 -8.43
CA SER A 134 0.93 -17.09 -8.69
C SER A 134 0.46 -15.88 -7.87
N PRO A 135 1.36 -15.17 -7.18
CA PRO A 135 1.00 -13.94 -6.48
C PRO A 135 0.48 -12.93 -7.50
N LEU A 136 -0.67 -12.32 -7.19
CA LEU A 136 -1.33 -11.37 -8.09
C LEU A 136 -0.41 -10.19 -8.40
N SER A 137 0.24 -9.66 -7.39
CA SER A 137 1.21 -8.59 -7.51
C SER A 137 2.39 -8.95 -6.64
N TRP A 138 3.56 -8.43 -6.99
CA TRP A 138 4.79 -8.67 -6.26
C TRP A 138 5.81 -7.56 -6.51
N GLY A 139 6.62 -7.26 -5.50
CA GLY A 139 7.80 -6.41 -5.59
C GLY A 139 9.05 -7.19 -5.22
N VAL A 140 10.07 -7.19 -6.09
CA VAL A 140 11.32 -7.93 -5.86
C VAL A 140 12.54 -7.08 -6.14
N ARG A 141 13.51 -7.17 -5.22
CA ARG A 141 14.89 -6.72 -5.37
C ARG A 141 15.81 -7.94 -5.55
N LYS A 142 16.33 -8.12 -6.76
CA LYS A 142 17.20 -9.23 -7.13
C LYS A 142 18.55 -9.14 -6.40
N ARG A 143 19.00 -10.24 -5.80
CA ARG A 143 20.23 -10.24 -4.97
C ARG A 143 21.51 -10.04 -5.75
N SER A 144 21.62 -10.67 -6.92
CA SER A 144 22.89 -10.78 -7.63
C SER A 144 23.37 -9.45 -8.23
N ASP A 145 22.44 -8.61 -8.69
CA ASP A 145 22.74 -7.36 -9.42
C ASP A 145 21.90 -6.16 -8.94
N GLN A 146 21.13 -6.32 -7.86
CA GLN A 146 20.28 -5.29 -7.27
C GLN A 146 19.20 -4.72 -8.22
N LYS A 147 18.88 -5.41 -9.32
CA LYS A 147 17.74 -5.02 -10.17
C LYS A 147 16.43 -5.10 -9.39
N LYS A 148 15.51 -4.20 -9.73
CA LYS A 148 14.23 -4.03 -9.04
C LYS A 148 13.08 -4.21 -10.02
N PHE A 149 12.08 -4.98 -9.61
CA PHE A 149 10.98 -5.37 -10.47
C PHE A 149 9.68 -5.31 -9.68
N ILE A 150 8.62 -4.86 -10.34
CA ILE A 150 7.26 -5.01 -9.85
C ILE A 150 6.50 -5.85 -10.86
N GLY A 151 5.72 -6.83 -10.40
CA GLY A 151 4.71 -7.52 -11.19
C GLY A 151 3.31 -7.11 -10.74
N LEU A 152 2.42 -6.86 -11.70
CA LEU A 152 1.02 -6.51 -11.49
C LEU A 152 0.14 -7.49 -12.26
N SER A 153 -0.83 -8.11 -11.61
CA SER A 153 -1.74 -9.04 -12.29
C SER A 153 -2.61 -8.32 -13.29
N VAL A 154 -2.78 -8.93 -14.47
CA VAL A 154 -3.74 -8.51 -15.48
C VAL A 154 -5.19 -8.52 -14.97
N ASP A 155 -5.49 -9.32 -13.94
CA ASP A 155 -6.82 -9.38 -13.33
C ASP A 155 -7.20 -8.08 -12.65
N ASN A 156 -6.21 -7.25 -12.29
CA ASN A 156 -6.48 -5.88 -11.90
C ASN A 156 -7.34 -5.22 -12.98
N TRP A 157 -7.05 -5.37 -14.28
CA TRP A 157 -7.85 -4.76 -15.34
C TRP A 157 -9.02 -5.60 -15.85
N ARG A 158 -8.89 -6.93 -15.94
CA ARG A 158 -9.86 -7.84 -16.59
C ARG A 158 -11.06 -8.20 -15.70
N GLY A 159 -11.81 -7.20 -15.26
CA GLY A 159 -13.01 -7.42 -14.45
C GLY A 159 -12.74 -7.90 -13.03
N GLY A 160 -11.48 -7.90 -12.59
CA GLY A 160 -11.11 -8.05 -11.19
C GLY A 160 -11.14 -6.71 -10.46
N PRO A 161 -10.38 -6.58 -9.36
CA PRO A 161 -10.60 -5.50 -8.41
C PRO A 161 -10.26 -4.11 -8.94
N LEU A 162 -9.60 -3.98 -10.08
CA LEU A 162 -9.39 -2.69 -10.78
C LEU A 162 -10.06 -2.64 -12.17
N SER A 163 -11.21 -3.31 -12.37
CA SER A 163 -12.04 -3.12 -13.58
C SER A 163 -12.13 -1.62 -13.95
N GLN A 164 -12.29 -1.24 -15.23
CA GLN A 164 -11.96 0.11 -15.79
C GLN A 164 -12.35 1.37 -14.96
N SER A 165 -13.23 1.29 -13.98
CA SER A 165 -13.62 2.38 -13.09
C SER A 165 -13.43 2.11 -11.59
N THR A 166 -12.77 1.04 -11.15
CA THR A 166 -12.70 0.75 -9.72
C THR A 166 -11.87 1.80 -8.99
N PRO A 167 -12.46 2.52 -8.01
CA PRO A 167 -11.73 3.51 -7.25
C PRO A 167 -11.03 2.86 -6.03
N LEU A 168 -10.14 3.61 -5.38
CA LEU A 168 -9.28 3.13 -4.29
C LEU A 168 -10.07 2.40 -3.18
N ALA A 169 -11.17 2.98 -2.72
CA ALA A 169 -11.95 2.40 -1.63
C ALA A 169 -12.52 1.01 -1.97
N THR A 170 -12.97 0.82 -3.21
CA THR A 170 -13.50 -0.48 -3.67
C THR A 170 -12.38 -1.50 -3.82
N TYR A 171 -11.22 -1.08 -4.31
CA TYR A 171 -10.03 -1.93 -4.42
C TYR A 171 -9.61 -2.47 -3.03
N GLU A 172 -9.45 -1.59 -2.05
CA GLU A 172 -9.04 -1.96 -0.68
C GLU A 172 -10.07 -2.88 0.02
N MET A 173 -11.36 -2.65 -0.24
CA MET A 173 -12.42 -3.55 0.24
C MET A 173 -12.27 -4.97 -0.33
N GLN A 174 -12.01 -5.09 -1.63
CA GLN A 174 -11.83 -6.38 -2.29
C GLN A 174 -10.53 -7.06 -1.86
N LEU A 175 -9.48 -6.28 -1.60
CA LEU A 175 -8.22 -6.76 -1.07
C LEU A 175 -8.39 -7.35 0.34
N LEU A 176 -9.12 -6.65 1.23
CA LEU A 176 -9.49 -7.18 2.55
C LEU A 176 -10.32 -8.46 2.44
N ASP A 177 -11.33 -8.49 1.57
CA ASP A 177 -12.16 -9.68 1.37
C ASP A 177 -11.30 -10.88 0.94
N ARG A 178 -10.37 -10.66 0.00
CA ARG A 178 -9.45 -11.72 -0.43
C ARG A 178 -8.55 -12.21 0.71
N LEU A 179 -7.98 -11.30 1.51
CA LEU A 179 -7.16 -11.67 2.67
C LEU A 179 -7.92 -12.58 3.64
N LEU A 180 -9.17 -12.24 3.92
CA LEU A 180 -9.99 -13.02 4.82
C LEU A 180 -10.36 -14.39 4.20
N GLN A 181 -10.69 -14.43 2.91
CA GLN A 181 -11.03 -15.68 2.22
C GLN A 181 -9.88 -16.67 2.18
N VAL A 182 -8.65 -16.23 1.85
CA VAL A 182 -7.48 -17.13 1.83
C VAL A 182 -7.14 -17.67 3.21
N ASN A 183 -7.65 -17.04 4.27
CA ASN A 183 -7.49 -17.46 5.66
C ASN A 183 -8.71 -18.22 6.22
N GLY A 184 -9.55 -18.78 5.35
CA GLY A 184 -10.60 -19.74 5.73
C GLY A 184 -11.99 -19.14 5.87
N LEU A 185 -12.20 -17.87 5.53
CA LEU A 185 -13.54 -17.28 5.46
C LEU A 185 -14.24 -17.78 4.17
N PRO A 186 -15.43 -18.41 4.24
CA PRO A 186 -16.06 -18.96 3.04
C PRO A 186 -16.37 -17.86 2.01
N SER A 187 -16.20 -18.15 0.72
CA SER A 187 -16.55 -17.20 -0.35
C SER A 187 -18.01 -16.73 -0.23
N GLY A 188 -18.26 -15.43 -0.45
CA GLY A 188 -19.58 -14.82 -0.27
C GLY A 188 -20.00 -14.59 1.20
N SER A 189 -19.14 -14.92 2.17
CA SER A 189 -19.32 -14.52 3.57
C SER A 189 -18.99 -13.05 3.82
N SER A 190 -18.48 -12.34 2.81
CA SER A 190 -18.26 -10.90 2.80
C SER A 190 -19.54 -10.08 3.05
N LYS A 191 -20.72 -10.70 2.91
CA LYS A 191 -21.99 -10.11 3.36
C LYS A 191 -22.05 -9.77 4.86
N TYR A 192 -21.07 -10.22 5.65
CA TYR A 192 -20.89 -9.89 7.07
C TYR A 192 -19.75 -8.89 7.33
N LEU A 193 -19.06 -8.43 6.28
CA LEU A 193 -18.18 -7.28 6.39
C LEU A 193 -19.09 -6.05 6.48
N TYR A 194 -19.46 -5.69 7.70
CA TYR A 194 -19.93 -4.35 8.01
C TYR A 194 -18.84 -3.28 7.79
N THR A 195 -17.79 -3.61 7.03
CA THR A 195 -16.65 -2.74 6.79
C THR A 195 -16.91 -2.01 5.48
N THR A 196 -17.10 -0.70 5.53
CA THR A 196 -17.17 0.14 4.34
C THR A 196 -15.92 1.00 4.27
N PHE A 197 -15.45 1.19 3.03
CA PHE A 197 -14.31 2.02 2.73
C PHE A 197 -14.80 3.25 1.98
N ALA A 198 -14.23 4.41 2.29
CA ALA A 198 -14.45 5.63 1.54
C ALA A 198 -13.15 6.43 1.48
N ALA A 199 -12.76 6.83 0.27
CA ALA A 199 -11.57 7.64 0.05
C ALA A 199 -11.95 9.04 -0.45
N THR A 200 -11.06 10.02 -0.28
CA THR A 200 -11.22 11.35 -0.89
C THR A 200 -9.85 11.93 -1.26
N PRO A 201 -9.55 12.17 -2.54
CA PRO A 201 -10.34 11.75 -3.71
C PRO A 201 -10.32 10.22 -3.87
N ASP A 202 -11.39 9.66 -4.42
CA ASP A 202 -11.50 8.21 -4.67
C ASP A 202 -11.37 7.93 -6.17
N THR A 203 -10.14 7.69 -6.63
CA THR A 203 -9.83 7.58 -8.07
C THR A 203 -9.12 6.29 -8.41
N ARG A 204 -9.25 5.87 -9.67
CA ARG A 204 -8.49 4.75 -10.24
C ARG A 204 -6.98 4.96 -10.16
N SER A 205 -6.50 6.17 -10.45
CA SER A 205 -5.06 6.48 -10.41
C SER A 205 -4.49 6.30 -9.00
N LEU A 206 -5.26 6.67 -7.96
CA LEU A 206 -4.86 6.37 -6.57
C LEU A 206 -4.89 4.88 -6.26
N ALA A 207 -5.87 4.12 -6.77
CA ALA A 207 -5.90 2.68 -6.61
C ALA A 207 -4.69 1.98 -7.26
N ILE A 208 -4.23 2.44 -8.42
CA ILE A 208 -3.02 1.90 -9.05
C ILE A 208 -1.76 2.35 -8.31
N LEU A 209 -1.73 3.61 -7.84
CA LEU A 209 -0.64 4.11 -7.01
C LEU A 209 -0.52 3.34 -5.70
N ASP A 210 -1.65 2.92 -5.11
CA ASP A 210 -1.71 2.09 -3.91
C ASP A 210 -0.97 0.77 -4.11
N ILE A 211 -1.28 0.04 -5.19
CA ILE A 211 -0.57 -1.20 -5.54
C ILE A 211 0.91 -0.95 -5.78
N LEU A 212 1.27 0.06 -6.58
CA LEU A 212 2.66 0.38 -6.87
C LEU A 212 3.43 0.72 -5.58
N ALA A 213 2.81 1.45 -4.65
CA ALA A 213 3.42 1.84 -3.38
C ALA A 213 3.56 0.66 -2.43
N HIS A 214 2.58 -0.25 -2.39
CA HIS A 214 2.68 -1.52 -1.67
C HIS A 214 3.87 -2.35 -2.20
N GLU A 215 3.92 -2.64 -3.49
CA GLU A 215 5.00 -3.46 -4.07
C GLU A 215 6.37 -2.78 -4.00
N MET A 216 6.45 -1.46 -4.15
CA MET A 216 7.68 -0.72 -3.91
C MET A 216 8.08 -0.73 -2.43
N GLY A 217 7.13 -0.77 -1.50
CA GLY A 217 7.39 -0.91 -0.07
C GLY A 217 8.24 -2.14 0.24
N HIS A 218 7.91 -3.29 -0.38
CA HIS A 218 8.71 -4.53 -0.28
C HIS A 218 10.16 -4.30 -0.72
N ILE A 219 10.36 -3.60 -1.84
CA ILE A 219 11.69 -3.28 -2.37
C ILE A 219 12.44 -2.34 -1.42
N VAL A 220 11.77 -1.29 -0.93
CA VAL A 220 12.33 -0.28 -0.03
C VAL A 220 12.74 -0.88 1.31
N TRP A 221 11.93 -1.79 1.86
CA TRP A 221 12.25 -2.53 3.09
C TRP A 221 13.65 -3.16 3.01
N TRP A 222 13.96 -3.80 1.88
CA TRP A 222 15.25 -4.46 1.64
C TRP A 222 16.36 -3.50 1.23
N ASP A 223 16.08 -2.51 0.38
CA ASP A 223 17.07 -1.50 -0.05
C ASP A 223 17.62 -0.70 1.13
N GLN A 224 16.74 -0.29 2.04
CA GLN A 224 17.06 0.58 3.17
C GLN A 224 17.38 -0.21 4.44
N ASN A 225 17.37 -1.54 4.35
CA ASN A 225 17.68 -2.43 5.47
C ASN A 225 16.86 -2.08 6.71
N VAL A 226 15.55 -1.85 6.53
CA VAL A 226 14.64 -1.30 7.56
C VAL A 226 14.70 -2.10 8.86
N ALA A 227 14.91 -3.43 8.75
CA ALA A 227 15.03 -4.29 9.91
C ALA A 227 16.21 -4.00 10.83
N GLN A 228 17.31 -3.43 10.31
CA GLN A 228 18.46 -3.03 11.14
C GLN A 228 18.26 -1.68 11.83
N GLY A 229 17.11 -1.03 11.62
CA GLY A 229 16.73 0.19 12.31
C GLY A 229 17.33 1.46 11.72
N CYS A 230 17.10 2.58 12.41
CA CYS A 230 17.43 3.91 11.97
C CYS A 230 18.28 4.66 12.98
N THR A 231 19.45 5.14 12.56
CA THR A 231 20.38 5.91 13.39
C THR A 231 20.05 7.40 13.47
N LYS A 232 19.25 7.91 12.52
CA LYS A 232 18.93 9.34 12.40
C LYS A 232 17.85 9.83 13.36
N SER A 233 17.16 8.94 14.07
CA SER A 233 16.07 9.36 14.96
C SER A 233 16.39 9.15 16.44
N PRO A 234 17.14 10.07 17.08
CA PRO A 234 17.31 10.06 18.54
C PRO A 234 16.00 10.39 19.27
N ALA A 235 15.01 10.94 18.56
CA ALA A 235 13.68 11.27 19.10
C ALA A 235 12.80 10.03 19.31
N TYR A 236 13.11 8.89 18.69
CA TYR A 236 12.31 7.68 18.77
C TYR A 236 13.14 6.53 19.35
N SER A 237 12.91 6.25 20.64
CA SER A 237 12.93 4.86 21.11
C SER A 237 11.57 4.27 20.75
N PRO A 238 11.48 3.31 19.83
CA PRO A 238 12.57 2.46 19.34
C PRO A 238 13.28 2.90 18.05
N GLN A 239 14.54 2.49 17.89
CA GLN A 239 15.33 2.67 16.64
C GLN A 239 14.79 1.83 15.47
N HIS A 240 14.10 0.72 15.77
CA HIS A 240 13.54 -0.19 14.77
C HIS A 240 12.06 0.12 14.55
N PHE A 241 11.64 0.21 13.28
CA PHE A 241 10.24 0.43 12.91
C PHE A 241 9.30 -0.58 13.59
N GLN A 242 9.67 -1.86 13.56
CA GLN A 242 8.85 -2.96 14.07
C GLN A 242 8.50 -2.83 15.54
N GLN A 243 9.38 -2.26 16.37
CA GLN A 243 9.14 -2.12 17.80
C GLN A 243 7.99 -1.14 18.12
N LEU A 244 7.45 -0.44 17.12
CA LEU A 244 6.23 0.37 17.25
C LEU A 244 4.96 -0.49 17.33
N SER A 245 4.97 -1.72 16.82
CA SER A 245 3.78 -2.58 16.69
C SER A 245 4.01 -4.07 16.99
N TRP A 246 5.26 -4.49 17.14
CA TRP A 246 5.65 -5.89 17.25
C TRP A 246 6.46 -6.12 18.51
N SER A 247 6.19 -7.24 19.18
CA SER A 247 6.86 -7.65 20.43
C SER A 247 8.20 -8.34 20.20
N VAL A 248 8.38 -8.95 19.04
CA VAL A 248 9.57 -9.73 18.68
C VAL A 248 10.15 -9.14 17.40
N LEU A 249 11.46 -8.90 17.36
CA LEU A 249 12.16 -8.60 16.12
C LEU A 249 12.37 -9.91 15.36
N GLY A 250 11.65 -10.08 14.26
CA GLY A 250 11.74 -11.27 13.43
C GLY A 250 12.63 -11.04 12.21
N ASN A 251 13.24 -12.11 11.70
CA ASN A 251 13.73 -12.08 10.33
C ASN A 251 12.51 -12.09 9.41
N THR A 252 12.27 -10.99 8.69
CA THR A 252 11.25 -11.00 7.65
C THR A 252 11.72 -11.85 6.48
N ALA A 253 10.80 -12.64 5.93
CA ALA A 253 11.08 -13.38 4.71
C ALA A 253 11.33 -12.37 3.59
N ARG A 254 12.30 -12.64 2.71
CA ARG A 254 12.52 -11.79 1.53
C ARG A 254 11.38 -11.83 0.53
N PHE A 255 10.62 -12.92 0.59
CA PHE A 255 9.47 -13.17 -0.22
C PHE A 255 8.54 -14.10 0.56
N HIS A 256 7.31 -13.68 0.77
CA HIS A 256 6.28 -14.48 1.40
C HIS A 256 4.98 -14.41 0.61
N ASP A 257 4.12 -15.40 0.84
CA ASP A 257 2.85 -15.47 0.13
C ASP A 257 1.84 -14.51 0.76
N PHE A 258 0.86 -14.10 -0.05
CA PHE A 258 -0.20 -13.20 0.35
C PHE A 258 -0.95 -13.73 1.58
N GLY A 259 -1.05 -12.90 2.62
CA GLY A 259 -1.75 -13.25 3.86
C GLY A 259 -1.01 -14.22 4.79
N MET A 260 0.24 -14.58 4.48
CA MET A 260 1.07 -15.39 5.38
C MET A 260 1.42 -14.58 6.63
N GLN A 261 0.86 -15.00 7.79
CA GLN A 261 1.11 -14.30 9.05
C GLN A 261 2.38 -14.78 9.75
N ASN A 262 3.23 -13.84 10.15
CA ASN A 262 4.36 -14.03 11.05
C ASN A 262 3.91 -13.86 12.51
N GLY A 263 4.52 -14.63 13.42
CA GLY A 263 4.26 -14.49 14.86
C GLY A 263 4.79 -13.18 15.45
N GLY A 264 4.37 -12.86 16.68
CA GLY A 264 4.93 -11.75 17.47
C GLY A 264 4.24 -10.39 17.30
N HIS A 265 3.13 -10.33 16.57
CA HIS A 265 2.25 -9.16 16.51
C HIS A 265 1.65 -8.85 17.89
N LEU A 266 1.46 -7.57 18.24
CA LEU A 266 0.91 -7.17 19.55
C LEU A 266 -0.62 -7.29 19.60
N GLY A 267 -1.31 -7.16 18.48
CA GLY A 267 -2.76 -7.23 18.36
C GLY A 267 -3.28 -8.63 17.97
N PRO A 268 -4.57 -8.73 17.56
CA PRO A 268 -5.19 -10.01 17.24
C PRO A 268 -4.49 -10.70 16.06
N SER A 269 -4.37 -12.03 16.11
CA SER A 269 -3.91 -12.79 14.94
C SER A 269 -4.97 -12.75 13.84
N LEU A 270 -4.56 -13.03 12.61
CA LEU A 270 -5.45 -13.14 11.45
C LEU A 270 -6.45 -14.28 11.64
N SER A 271 -6.04 -15.38 12.28
CA SER A 271 -6.95 -16.46 12.66
C SER A 271 -7.99 -16.02 13.69
N THR A 272 -7.62 -15.20 14.68
CA THR A 272 -8.56 -14.59 15.63
C THR A 272 -9.51 -13.64 14.92
N LEU A 273 -9.01 -12.86 13.96
CA LEU A 273 -9.84 -11.96 13.15
C LEU A 273 -10.88 -12.75 12.35
N VAL A 274 -10.46 -13.76 11.59
CA VAL A 274 -11.36 -14.64 10.82
C VAL A 274 -12.36 -15.35 11.73
N TYR A 275 -11.91 -15.82 12.91
CA TYR A 275 -12.81 -16.43 13.90
C TYR A 275 -13.89 -15.44 14.36
N ASN A 276 -13.51 -14.21 14.73
CA ASN A 276 -14.46 -13.20 15.20
C ASN A 276 -15.44 -12.77 14.09
N PHE A 277 -15.00 -12.73 12.83
CA PHE A 277 -15.88 -12.49 11.68
C PHE A 277 -16.88 -13.63 11.43
N THR A 278 -16.48 -14.87 11.64
CA THR A 278 -17.32 -16.06 11.40
C THR A 278 -18.22 -16.39 12.60
N HIS A 279 -17.83 -15.98 13.80
CA HIS A 279 -18.51 -16.26 15.06
C HIS A 279 -18.64 -14.97 15.89
N PRO A 280 -19.49 -14.01 15.47
CA PRO A 280 -19.64 -12.75 16.20
C PRO A 280 -20.21 -13.01 17.59
N LEU A 281 -19.36 -12.93 18.62
CA LEU A 281 -19.78 -12.98 20.02
C LEU A 281 -20.14 -11.57 20.51
N PRO A 282 -21.04 -11.44 21.51
CA PRO A 282 -21.46 -10.14 22.04
C PRO A 282 -20.31 -9.23 22.51
N ASN A 283 -19.19 -9.80 22.95
CA ASN A 283 -18.05 -9.07 23.52
C ASN A 283 -16.78 -9.08 22.66
N THR A 284 -16.78 -9.78 21.51
CA THR A 284 -15.66 -9.84 20.57
C THR A 284 -16.16 -9.64 19.15
N SER A 285 -16.99 -8.60 18.98
CA SER A 285 -17.53 -8.28 17.67
C SER A 285 -16.40 -7.99 16.67
N PRO A 286 -16.59 -8.26 15.37
CA PRO A 286 -15.65 -7.85 14.32
C PRO A 286 -15.32 -6.36 14.40
N THR A 287 -16.32 -5.58 14.78
CA THR A 287 -16.26 -4.14 15.03
C THR A 287 -15.27 -3.76 16.12
N THR A 288 -15.27 -4.49 17.24
CA THR A 288 -14.31 -4.32 18.32
C THR A 288 -12.89 -4.71 17.87
N THR A 289 -12.77 -5.84 17.18
CA THR A 289 -11.47 -6.39 16.76
C THR A 289 -10.78 -5.49 15.72
N LEU A 290 -11.51 -5.05 14.70
CA LEU A 290 -11.00 -4.08 13.73
C LEU A 290 -10.79 -2.70 14.37
N GLY A 291 -11.63 -2.32 15.34
CA GLY A 291 -11.41 -1.11 16.15
C GLY A 291 -10.04 -1.14 16.85
N TYR A 292 -9.61 -2.28 17.37
CA TYR A 292 -8.27 -2.43 17.96
C TYR A 292 -7.15 -2.26 16.95
N ILE A 293 -7.32 -2.75 15.72
CA ILE A 293 -6.32 -2.59 14.65
C ILE A 293 -6.15 -1.12 14.28
N TYR A 294 -7.25 -0.38 14.13
CA TYR A 294 -7.22 0.98 13.58
C TYR A 294 -7.18 2.11 14.62
N ASN A 295 -7.67 1.90 15.84
CA ASN A 295 -7.70 2.90 16.92
C ASN A 295 -6.82 2.53 18.12
N GLY A 296 -6.26 1.33 18.16
CA GLY A 296 -5.59 0.81 19.35
C GLY A 296 -6.54 0.12 20.32
N ASP A 297 -6.08 -1.01 20.83
CA ASP A 297 -6.58 -1.57 22.09
C ASP A 297 -5.89 -0.85 23.26
N PRO A 298 -6.60 -0.43 24.32
CA PRO A 298 -5.95 0.08 25.53
C PRO A 298 -4.87 -0.85 26.12
N THR A 299 -5.02 -2.16 25.89
CA THR A 299 -4.15 -3.25 26.34
C THR A 299 -2.95 -3.42 25.42
N TYR A 300 -3.17 -3.51 24.10
CA TYR A 300 -2.12 -3.80 23.11
C TYR A 300 -1.44 -2.53 22.58
N GLN A 301 -2.11 -1.39 22.71
CA GLN A 301 -1.72 -0.05 22.27
C GLN A 301 -1.34 0.04 20.78
N GLU A 302 -1.65 -0.97 19.98
CA GLU A 302 -1.23 -1.08 18.59
C GLU A 302 -2.15 -0.31 17.65
N VAL A 303 -1.58 0.56 16.81
CA VAL A 303 -2.32 1.18 15.71
C VAL A 303 -1.64 0.80 14.41
N SER A 304 -2.38 0.13 13.53
CA SER A 304 -1.92 -0.40 12.26
C SER A 304 -2.59 0.36 11.11
N ALA A 305 -1.84 0.52 10.01
CA ALA A 305 -2.32 1.27 8.84
C ALA A 305 -3.47 0.55 8.12
N SER A 306 -3.51 -0.79 8.21
CA SER A 306 -4.56 -1.63 7.66
C SER A 306 -4.58 -2.99 8.38
N VAL A 307 -5.51 -3.87 7.98
CA VAL A 307 -5.50 -5.27 8.43
C VAL A 307 -4.26 -6.01 7.90
N PHE A 308 -3.74 -5.66 6.72
CA PHE A 308 -2.52 -6.26 6.16
C PHE A 308 -1.30 -5.99 7.02
N ALA A 309 -1.21 -4.80 7.63
CA ALA A 309 -0.16 -4.48 8.57
C ALA A 309 -0.09 -5.44 9.78
N THR A 310 -1.11 -6.25 10.03
CA THR A 310 -1.12 -7.24 11.13
C THR A 310 -0.51 -8.60 10.76
N VAL A 311 -0.27 -8.85 9.46
CA VAL A 311 0.18 -10.18 9.01
C VAL A 311 1.69 -10.32 9.15
N ALA A 312 2.49 -9.30 8.85
CA ALA A 312 3.94 -9.38 8.96
C ALA A 312 4.58 -8.01 9.26
N GLN A 313 5.81 -8.05 9.77
CA GLN A 313 6.55 -6.86 10.19
C GLN A 313 6.91 -5.93 9.02
N ASP A 314 7.27 -6.52 7.90
CA ASP A 314 7.44 -5.84 6.63
C ASP A 314 6.11 -5.31 6.12
N GLU A 315 5.04 -6.10 6.16
CA GLU A 315 3.70 -5.63 5.76
C GLU A 315 3.22 -4.42 6.57
N ASP A 316 3.53 -4.34 7.87
CA ASP A 316 3.25 -3.14 8.68
C ASP A 316 3.96 -1.90 8.15
N PHE A 317 5.24 -2.04 7.80
CA PHE A 317 6.00 -0.97 7.18
C PHE A 317 5.46 -0.59 5.81
N ILE A 318 5.17 -1.59 4.98
CA ILE A 318 4.72 -1.43 3.59
C ILE A 318 3.39 -0.71 3.54
N GLU A 319 2.44 -1.13 4.36
CA GLU A 319 1.13 -0.50 4.45
C GLU A 319 1.26 0.94 4.98
N THR A 320 2.09 1.20 5.99
CA THR A 320 2.34 2.56 6.46
C THR A 320 3.00 3.42 5.36
N PHE A 321 4.00 2.88 4.66
CA PHE A 321 4.69 3.54 3.56
C PHE A 321 3.74 3.89 2.42
N LYS A 322 2.86 2.95 2.04
CA LYS A 322 1.81 3.10 1.05
C LYS A 322 0.88 4.27 1.37
N TYR A 323 0.31 4.31 2.56
CA TYR A 323 -0.57 5.44 2.95
C TYR A 323 0.18 6.77 3.01
N LEU A 324 1.47 6.79 3.34
CA LEU A 324 2.28 8.00 3.30
C LEU A 324 2.51 8.48 1.86
N VAL A 325 2.73 7.56 0.91
CA VAL A 325 2.79 7.87 -0.53
C VAL A 325 1.45 8.45 -1.01
N LEU A 326 0.34 7.77 -0.72
CA LEU A 326 -1.00 8.20 -1.13
C LEU A 326 -1.39 9.56 -0.56
N THR A 327 -1.12 9.79 0.73
CA THR A 327 -1.37 11.07 1.40
C THR A 327 -0.66 12.21 0.66
N ARG A 328 0.61 11.99 0.28
CA ARG A 328 1.39 13.00 -0.46
C ARG A 328 1.02 13.12 -1.94
N ALA A 329 0.34 12.12 -2.48
CA ALA A 329 -0.31 12.18 -3.79
C ALA A 329 -1.66 12.90 -3.76
N GLY A 330 -2.09 13.40 -2.59
CA GLY A 330 -3.32 14.18 -2.43
C GLY A 330 -4.50 13.40 -1.85
N LEU A 331 -4.32 12.17 -1.36
CA LEU A 331 -5.33 11.49 -0.55
C LEU A 331 -5.52 12.25 0.78
N GLN A 332 -6.72 12.76 1.00
CA GLN A 332 -7.08 13.57 2.17
C GLN A 332 -7.71 12.73 3.28
N HIS A 333 -8.59 11.80 2.90
CA HIS A 333 -9.31 10.95 3.82
C HIS A 333 -9.31 9.52 3.31
N PHE A 334 -9.11 8.56 4.22
CA PHE A 334 -9.35 7.15 3.96
C PHE A 334 -10.09 6.55 5.16
N ASN A 335 -11.41 6.54 5.04
CA ASN A 335 -12.32 6.16 6.09
C ASN A 335 -12.63 4.67 6.01
N VAL A 336 -12.40 3.97 7.11
CA VAL A 336 -12.83 2.59 7.34
C VAL A 336 -13.94 2.62 8.38
N ALA A 337 -15.19 2.43 7.97
CA ALA A 337 -16.31 2.30 8.89
C ALA A 337 -16.58 0.82 9.14
N ILE A 338 -16.84 0.44 10.39
CA ILE A 338 -17.01 -0.96 10.77
C ILE A 338 -18.28 -1.09 11.59
N GLY A 339 -19.28 -1.81 11.10
CA GLY A 339 -20.57 -1.89 11.80
C GLY A 339 -21.31 -0.56 11.76
N GLN A 340 -21.81 -0.17 12.92
CA GLN A 340 -22.43 1.14 13.15
C GLN A 340 -21.46 2.11 13.85
N ASN A 341 -20.17 1.78 13.94
CA ASN A 341 -19.19 2.67 14.57
C ASN A 341 -18.90 3.88 13.70
N SER A 342 -18.42 4.95 14.36
CA SER A 342 -17.81 6.08 13.67
C SER A 342 -16.69 5.58 12.74
N PRO A 343 -16.64 6.06 11.49
CA PRO A 343 -15.54 5.75 10.59
C PRO A 343 -14.20 6.18 11.18
N ILE A 344 -13.18 5.37 10.92
CA ILE A 344 -11.79 5.66 11.31
C ILE A 344 -11.06 6.18 10.09
N ASP A 345 -10.50 7.37 10.18
CA ASP A 345 -9.72 7.97 9.11
C ASP A 345 -8.23 7.64 9.28
N VAL A 346 -7.75 6.73 8.44
CA VAL A 346 -6.35 6.27 8.45
C VAL A 346 -5.39 7.43 8.14
N VAL A 347 -5.78 8.32 7.22
CA VAL A 347 -4.94 9.47 6.82
C VAL A 347 -4.85 10.48 7.96
N ALA A 348 -5.95 10.76 8.66
CA ALA A 348 -5.93 11.63 9.83
C ALA A 348 -5.07 11.06 10.97
N ASN A 349 -5.15 9.75 11.22
CA ASN A 349 -4.33 9.06 12.23
C ASN A 349 -2.84 9.08 11.87
N LEU A 350 -2.51 8.90 10.58
CA LEU A 350 -1.13 8.99 10.08
C LEU A 350 -0.55 10.40 10.20
N ASN A 351 -1.37 11.43 9.97
CA ASN A 351 -0.95 12.84 10.03
C ASN A 351 -1.15 13.49 11.41
N ALA A 352 -1.51 12.72 12.45
CA ALA A 352 -1.74 13.28 13.77
C ALA A 352 -0.47 13.97 14.31
N SER A 353 -0.61 15.22 14.76
CA SER A 353 0.52 16.02 15.26
C SER A 353 1.12 15.48 16.55
N THR A 354 0.35 14.68 17.29
CA THR A 354 0.79 14.07 18.54
C THR A 354 1.40 12.70 18.29
N LEU A 355 2.68 12.56 18.65
CA LEU A 355 3.39 11.28 18.66
C LEU A 355 2.84 10.28 19.69
N SER A 356 1.79 10.63 20.45
CA SER A 356 1.02 9.63 21.20
C SER A 356 0.28 8.67 20.26
N ASN A 357 -0.03 9.08 19.03
CA ASN A 357 -0.57 8.20 18.00
C ASN A 357 0.57 7.35 17.40
N ARG A 358 0.46 6.02 17.50
CA ARG A 358 1.49 5.12 16.98
C ARG A 358 1.60 5.12 15.45
N LEU A 359 0.49 5.27 14.73
CA LEU A 359 0.53 5.37 13.27
C LEU A 359 1.25 6.64 12.82
N ALA A 360 1.03 7.77 13.49
CA ALA A 360 1.79 8.99 13.25
C ALA A 360 3.30 8.80 13.52
N ARG A 361 3.67 8.09 14.60
CA ARG A 361 5.08 7.73 14.86
C ARG A 361 5.68 6.87 13.75
N LYS A 362 4.93 5.89 13.24
CA LYS A 362 5.37 5.05 12.12
C LYS A 362 5.60 5.90 10.86
N GLY A 363 4.66 6.78 10.51
CA GLY A 363 4.78 7.71 9.39
C GLY A 363 6.00 8.63 9.53
N GLN A 364 6.22 9.18 10.73
CA GLN A 364 7.38 10.03 11.01
C GLN A 364 8.70 9.24 10.94
N TRP A 365 8.74 8.01 11.44
CA TRP A 365 9.91 7.14 11.31
C TRP A 365 10.27 6.93 9.83
N ILE A 366 9.28 6.61 8.98
CA ILE A 366 9.50 6.46 7.54
C ILE A 366 10.01 7.77 6.93
N GLN A 367 9.45 8.90 7.33
CA GLN A 367 9.89 10.20 6.84
C GLN A 367 11.37 10.46 7.16
N ASP A 368 11.80 10.23 8.39
CA ASP A 368 13.16 10.53 8.84
C ASP A 368 14.18 9.52 8.32
N CYS A 369 13.79 8.24 8.25
CA CYS A 369 14.69 7.11 8.08
C CYS A 369 14.71 6.52 6.67
N VAL A 370 13.68 6.78 5.87
CA VAL A 370 13.56 6.24 4.51
C VAL A 370 13.56 7.36 3.48
N ILE A 371 12.77 8.40 3.71
CA ILE A 371 12.61 9.49 2.75
C ILE A 371 13.70 10.54 2.92
N GLY A 372 14.02 10.95 4.15
CA GLY A 372 15.10 11.89 4.45
C GLY A 372 16.53 11.34 4.21
N ASN A 373 16.65 10.09 3.76
CA ASN A 373 17.92 9.45 3.35
C ASN A 373 18.16 9.50 1.84
N GLN A 374 17.17 9.90 1.05
CA GLN A 374 17.24 10.04 -0.40
C GLN A 374 17.55 11.49 -0.75
#